data_AF-A0A820PBW8-F1
#
_entry.id   AF-A0A820PBW8-F1
#
_cell.length_a   1.000
_cell.length_b   1.000
_cell.length_c   1.000
_cell.angle_alpha   90.00
_cell.angle_beta   90.00
_cell.angle_gamma   90.00
#
_symmetry.space_group_name_H-M   'P 1'
#
loop_
_entity.id
_entity.type
_entity.pdbx_description
1 polymer ?
#
loop_
_entity_poly.entity_id
_entity_poly.type
_entity_poly.pdbx_seq_one_letter_code
_entity_poly.pdbx_strand_id
1 'polypeptide(L)'
;ANCTGKIYVFSTTLPIAVAPGKLSNRDDKKLLGTDKEKVLLAPINNVYTKLGEECAQNGCAVDLFVFPNNYLDIATIGEVCRVSGGQIYKFNYFSIENDGERLLDDLKRNFQRSTAFDALMRVRTSSGIRPIDFL
;
A
#
# COMPACT_ATOMS: atom_id res chain seq x y z
N ALA A 1 18.75 -14.89 7.84
CA ALA A 1 19.28 -13.64 8.42
C ALA A 1 18.10 -12.91 9.05
N ASN A 2 18.24 -12.44 10.29
CA ASN A 2 17.17 -11.77 11.04
C ASN A 2 17.40 -10.26 10.95
N CYS A 3 17.11 -9.66 9.79
CA CYS A 3 17.39 -8.26 9.49
C CYS A 3 16.12 -7.53 9.06
N THR A 4 16.04 -6.26 9.43
CA THR A 4 14.96 -5.36 9.02
C THR A 4 15.21 -4.84 7.62
N GLY A 5 14.18 -4.33 6.95
CA GLY A 5 14.36 -3.86 5.57
C GLY A 5 13.11 -3.37 4.87
N LYS A 6 13.24 -3.20 3.56
CA LYS A 6 12.19 -2.74 2.66
C LYS A 6 12.12 -3.60 1.42
N ILE A 7 10.91 -3.99 1.02
CA ILE A 7 10.63 -4.70 -0.22
C ILE A 7 10.05 -3.71 -1.23
N TYR A 8 10.66 -3.64 -2.41
CA TYR A 8 10.16 -2.87 -3.55
C TYR A 8 9.44 -3.82 -4.50
N VAL A 9 8.12 -3.71 -4.59
CA VAL A 9 7.27 -4.58 -5.42
C VAL A 9 6.81 -3.81 -6.64
N PHE A 10 7.07 -4.35 -7.83
CA PHE A 10 6.62 -3.79 -9.10
C PHE A 10 5.50 -4.68 -9.65
N SER A 11 4.30 -4.13 -9.86
CA SER A 11 3.12 -4.90 -10.31
C SER A 11 2.30 -4.15 -11.35
N THR A 12 1.69 -4.88 -12.29
CA THR A 12 1.01 -4.30 -13.45
C THR A 12 -0.48 -4.65 -13.51
N THR A 13 -0.87 -5.82 -13.00
CA THR A 13 -2.20 -6.40 -13.23
C THR A 13 -2.83 -6.93 -11.95
N LEU A 14 -4.17 -7.02 -11.96
CA LEU A 14 -4.94 -7.58 -10.85
C LEU A 14 -4.48 -9.02 -10.54
N PRO A 15 -4.15 -9.35 -9.28
CA PRO A 15 -3.75 -10.71 -8.89
C PRO A 15 -4.93 -11.71 -9.00
N ILE A 16 -5.09 -12.36 -10.15
CA ILE A 16 -6.22 -13.28 -10.41
C ILE A 16 -5.88 -14.76 -10.26
N ALA A 17 -4.59 -15.10 -10.13
CA ALA A 17 -4.13 -16.47 -10.00
C ALA A 17 -4.73 -17.14 -8.75
N VAL A 18 -4.95 -18.46 -8.82
CA VAL A 18 -5.49 -19.23 -7.70
C VAL A 18 -4.42 -19.41 -6.63
N ALA A 19 -4.39 -18.47 -5.70
CA ALA A 19 -3.46 -18.40 -4.57
C ALA A 19 -4.09 -17.58 -3.43
N PRO A 20 -3.53 -17.61 -2.21
CA PRO A 20 -3.87 -16.65 -1.17
C PRO A 20 -3.74 -15.21 -1.70
N GLY A 21 -4.75 -14.38 -1.47
CA GLY A 21 -4.77 -13.00 -1.96
C GLY A 21 -5.30 -12.85 -3.39
N LYS A 22 -5.86 -13.90 -4.01
CA LYS A 22 -6.62 -13.80 -5.27
C LYS A 22 -7.70 -12.72 -5.17
N LEU A 23 -7.79 -11.87 -6.19
CA LEU A 23 -8.80 -10.84 -6.36
C LEU A 23 -9.62 -11.06 -7.63
N SER A 24 -10.80 -10.44 -7.65
CA SER A 24 -11.69 -10.38 -8.80
C SER A 24 -12.05 -8.92 -9.08
N ASN A 25 -12.38 -8.61 -10.34
CA ASN A 25 -12.84 -7.27 -10.66
C ASN A 25 -14.20 -7.02 -9.99
N ARG A 26 -14.24 -6.08 -9.06
CA ARG A 26 -15.43 -5.69 -8.28
C ARG A 26 -15.80 -4.22 -8.49
N ASP A 27 -15.22 -3.57 -9.50
CA ASP A 27 -15.54 -2.19 -9.83
C ASP A 27 -17.02 -2.09 -10.23
N ASP A 28 -17.83 -1.43 -9.41
CA ASP A 28 -19.26 -1.24 -9.65
C ASP A 28 -19.60 0.24 -9.62
N LYS A 29 -19.67 0.84 -10.82
CA LYS A 29 -20.00 2.25 -11.02
C LYS A 29 -21.36 2.65 -10.44
N LYS A 30 -22.27 1.70 -10.22
CA LYS A 30 -23.60 1.98 -9.64
C LYS A 30 -23.55 2.36 -8.16
N LEU A 31 -22.45 2.01 -7.48
CA LEU A 31 -22.28 2.31 -6.06
C LEU A 31 -21.68 3.70 -5.80
N LEU A 32 -21.10 4.34 -6.82
CA LEU A 32 -20.49 5.67 -6.69
C LEU A 32 -21.53 6.72 -6.31
N GLY A 33 -21.22 7.55 -5.31
CA GLY A 33 -22.13 8.56 -4.78
C GLY A 33 -23.25 8.01 -3.89
N THR A 34 -23.21 6.72 -3.52
CA THR A 34 -24.18 6.10 -2.62
C THR A 34 -23.56 5.77 -1.27
N ASP A 35 -24.38 5.51 -0.24
CA ASP A 35 -23.90 5.05 1.08
C ASP A 35 -23.09 3.74 1.02
N LYS A 36 -23.19 3.00 -0.09
CA LYS A 36 -22.48 1.74 -0.32
C LYS A 36 -21.12 1.93 -1.02
N GLU A 37 -20.77 3.14 -1.44
CA GLU A 37 -19.47 3.44 -2.06
C GLU A 37 -18.28 3.02 -1.18
N LYS A 38 -18.43 3.16 0.15
CA LYS A 38 -17.44 2.73 1.14
C LYS A 38 -16.98 1.27 0.99
N VAL A 39 -17.83 0.40 0.42
CA VAL A 39 -17.49 -1.00 0.17
C VAL A 39 -16.42 -1.14 -0.92
N LEU A 40 -16.40 -0.24 -1.91
CA LEU A 40 -15.36 -0.21 -2.96
C LEU A 40 -14.01 0.28 -2.43
N LEU A 41 -14.03 1.08 -1.36
CA LEU A 41 -12.85 1.65 -0.72
C LEU A 41 -12.27 0.76 0.39
N ALA A 42 -13.01 -0.27 0.82
CA ALA A 42 -12.55 -1.23 1.82
C ALA A 42 -11.87 -2.43 1.14
N PRO A 43 -10.84 -3.05 1.75
CA PRO A 43 -10.26 -4.28 1.25
C PRO A 43 -11.29 -5.42 1.21
N ILE A 44 -11.23 -6.29 0.19
CA ILE A 44 -12.17 -7.45 0.06
C ILE A 44 -11.95 -8.46 1.18
N ASN A 45 -10.70 -8.68 1.54
CA ASN A 45 -10.29 -9.69 2.51
C ASN A 45 -9.10 -9.19 3.33
N ASN A 46 -8.86 -9.85 4.46
CA ASN A 46 -7.82 -9.44 5.40
C ASN A 46 -6.45 -10.05 5.07
N VAL A 47 -6.26 -10.70 3.91
CA VAL A 47 -4.99 -11.37 3.59
C VAL A 47 -3.86 -10.35 3.49
N TYR A 48 -4.09 -9.23 2.78
CA TYR A 48 -3.09 -8.18 2.62
C TYR A 48 -2.85 -7.37 3.90
N THR A 49 -3.89 -7.14 4.70
CA THR A 49 -3.76 -6.51 6.02
C THR A 49 -2.90 -7.39 6.94
N LYS A 50 -3.20 -8.69 7.06
CA LYS A 50 -2.40 -9.64 7.85
C LYS A 50 -0.97 -9.74 7.37
N LEU A 51 -0.76 -9.78 6.06
CA LEU A 51 0.59 -9.75 5.48
C LEU A 51 1.34 -8.48 5.89
N GLY A 52 0.67 -7.32 5.90
CA GLY A 52 1.23 -6.06 6.37
C GLY A 52 1.58 -6.09 7.86
N GLU A 53 0.74 -6.69 8.70
CA GLU A 53 1.00 -6.88 10.14
C GLU A 53 2.22 -7.79 10.37
N GLU A 54 2.31 -8.91 9.65
CA GLU A 54 3.46 -9.81 9.69
C GLU A 54 4.75 -9.09 9.22
N CYS A 55 4.66 -8.28 8.17
CA CYS A 55 5.78 -7.46 7.72
C CYS A 55 6.24 -6.49 8.80
N ALA A 56 5.31 -5.74 9.40
CA ALA A 56 5.61 -4.79 10.48
C ALA A 56 6.26 -5.46 11.70
N GLN A 57 5.75 -6.63 12.12
CA GLN A 57 6.31 -7.41 13.22
C GLN A 57 7.75 -7.87 12.98
N ASN A 58 8.16 -8.02 11.72
CA ASN A 58 9.51 -8.42 11.34
C ASN A 58 10.37 -7.23 10.88
N GLY A 59 9.94 -5.98 11.15
CA GLY A 59 10.66 -4.77 10.76
C GLY A 59 10.83 -4.62 9.23
N CYS A 60 9.87 -5.16 8.47
CA CYS A 60 9.84 -5.13 7.02
C CYS A 60 8.75 -4.14 6.54
N ALA A 61 9.14 -3.18 5.72
CA ALA A 61 8.20 -2.30 5.01
C ALA A 61 8.02 -2.75 3.55
N VAL A 62 6.83 -2.56 2.99
CA VAL A 62 6.54 -2.89 1.58
C VAL A 62 6.17 -1.63 0.82
N ASP A 63 6.92 -1.30 -0.23
CA ASP A 63 6.59 -0.23 -1.17
C ASP A 63 6.10 -0.84 -2.49
N LEU A 64 4.94 -0.38 -2.98
CA LEU A 64 4.31 -0.84 -4.21
C LEU A 64 4.49 0.19 -5.32
N PHE A 65 5.10 -0.23 -6.43
CA PHE A 65 5.12 0.48 -7.70
C PHE A 65 4.16 -0.23 -8.65
N VAL A 66 3.05 0.43 -8.97
CA VAL A 66 1.96 -0.15 -9.74
C VAL A 66 1.75 0.57 -11.07
N PHE A 67 1.58 -0.22 -12.14
CA PHE A 67 1.44 0.25 -13.51
C PHE A 67 0.13 -0.26 -14.15
N PRO A 68 -1.05 0.12 -13.61
CA PRO A 68 -2.32 -0.40 -14.08
C PRO A 68 -2.71 0.17 -15.45
N ASN A 69 -3.02 -0.72 -16.39
CA ASN A 69 -3.79 -0.41 -17.61
C ASN A 69 -5.28 -0.71 -17.45
N ASN A 70 -5.67 -1.33 -16.33
CA ASN A 70 -7.03 -1.73 -15.98
C ASN A 70 -7.20 -1.69 -14.46
N TYR A 71 -8.39 -2.00 -13.97
CA TYR A 71 -8.68 -2.12 -12.54
C TYR A 71 -7.69 -3.05 -11.82
N LEU A 72 -7.11 -2.57 -10.70
CA LEU A 72 -6.07 -3.27 -9.91
C LEU A 72 -6.47 -3.52 -8.45
N ASP A 73 -7.60 -2.97 -8.00
CA ASP A 73 -8.05 -3.02 -6.60
C ASP A 73 -7.01 -2.54 -5.57
N ILE A 74 -6.58 -1.27 -5.71
CA ILE A 74 -5.62 -0.62 -4.80
C ILE A 74 -6.12 -0.64 -3.34
N ALA A 75 -7.44 -0.56 -3.12
CA ALA A 75 -8.03 -0.63 -1.79
C ALA A 75 -7.68 -1.92 -1.05
N THR A 76 -7.52 -3.04 -1.79
CA THR A 76 -7.12 -4.32 -1.18
C THR A 76 -5.61 -4.48 -1.14
N ILE A 77 -4.91 -4.35 -2.27
CA ILE A 77 -3.46 -4.63 -2.31
C ILE A 77 -2.63 -3.58 -1.56
N GLY A 78 -3.14 -2.35 -1.46
CA GLY A 78 -2.45 -1.24 -0.78
C GLY A 78 -2.39 -1.37 0.74
N GLU A 79 -3.22 -2.25 1.33
CA GLU A 79 -3.22 -2.51 2.77
C GLU A 79 -1.85 -2.96 3.29
N VAL A 80 -1.11 -3.75 2.49
CA VAL A 80 0.24 -4.20 2.89
C VAL A 80 1.18 -3.01 3.08
N CYS A 81 1.12 -2.00 2.20
CA CYS A 81 1.91 -0.78 2.33
C CYS A 81 1.46 0.04 3.52
N ARG A 82 0.13 0.24 3.67
CA ARG A 82 -0.44 1.05 4.75
C ARG A 82 -0.03 0.52 6.12
N VAL A 83 -0.16 -0.78 6.34
CA VAL A 83 0.10 -1.40 7.65
C VAL A 83 1.61 -1.55 7.92
N SER A 84 2.42 -1.80 6.90
CA SER A 84 3.88 -1.96 7.06
C SER A 84 4.66 -0.64 7.04
N GLY A 85 4.00 0.52 6.94
CA GLY A 85 4.64 1.84 6.89
C GLY A 85 5.32 2.16 5.54
N GLY A 86 4.95 1.45 4.48
CA GLY A 86 5.43 1.66 3.13
C GLY A 86 4.63 2.70 2.33
N GLN A 87 4.82 2.71 1.02
CA GLN A 87 4.28 3.71 0.08
C GLN A 87 3.77 3.06 -1.20
N ILE A 88 2.80 3.72 -1.85
CA ILE A 88 2.25 3.28 -3.14
C ILE A 88 2.54 4.35 -4.21
N TYR A 89 3.19 3.93 -5.29
CA TYR A 89 3.49 4.73 -6.47
C TYR A 89 2.66 4.20 -7.63
N LYS A 90 1.72 5.00 -8.14
CA LYS A 90 0.76 4.57 -9.15
C LYS A 90 0.95 5.34 -10.46
N PHE A 91 1.21 4.59 -11.52
CA PHE A 91 1.41 5.08 -12.89
C PHE A 91 0.30 4.52 -13.78
N ASN A 92 -0.80 5.26 -13.93
CA ASN A 92 -1.92 4.84 -14.77
C ASN A 92 -1.54 4.90 -16.24
N TYR A 93 -1.84 3.83 -17.00
CA TYR A 93 -1.56 3.78 -18.44
C TYR A 93 -0.11 4.13 -18.77
N PHE A 94 0.81 3.52 -18.00
CA PHE A 94 2.24 3.84 -18.06
C PHE A 94 2.77 3.79 -19.50
N SER A 95 3.45 4.86 -19.89
CA SER A 95 4.19 4.94 -21.14
C SER A 95 5.62 5.43 -20.87
N ILE A 96 6.61 4.80 -21.50
CA ILE A 96 8.01 5.16 -21.27
C ILE A 96 8.32 6.62 -21.63
N GLU A 97 7.63 7.14 -22.66
CA GLU A 97 7.78 8.50 -23.17
C GLU A 97 7.29 9.57 -22.16
N ASN A 98 6.21 9.31 -21.44
CA ASN A 98 5.62 10.29 -20.52
C ASN A 98 5.99 10.05 -19.05
N ASP A 99 6.13 8.79 -18.64
CA ASP A 99 6.27 8.42 -17.23
C ASP A 99 7.66 7.88 -16.87
N GLY A 100 8.52 7.61 -17.87
CA GLY A 100 9.83 6.97 -17.66
C GLY A 100 10.73 7.77 -16.71
N GLU A 101 10.86 9.08 -16.94
CA GLU A 101 11.65 9.96 -16.08
C GLU A 101 11.06 10.04 -14.66
N ARG A 102 9.73 10.21 -14.57
CA ARG A 102 9.02 10.25 -13.30
C ARG A 102 9.21 8.97 -12.48
N LEU A 103 9.12 7.80 -13.12
CA LEU A 103 9.37 6.51 -12.45
C LEU A 103 10.78 6.45 -11.86
N LEU A 104 11.79 6.86 -12.66
CA LEU A 104 13.18 6.86 -12.21
C LEU A 104 13.38 7.81 -11.04
N ASP A 105 12.77 8.99 -11.06
CA ASP A 105 12.91 9.97 -10.00
C ASP A 105 12.18 9.57 -8.71
N ASP A 106 10.97 9.02 -8.83
CA ASP A 106 10.25 8.45 -7.67
C ASP A 106 11.02 7.30 -7.05
N LEU A 107 11.64 6.44 -7.87
CA LEU A 107 12.47 5.33 -7.40
C LEU A 107 13.75 5.82 -6.71
N LYS A 108 14.49 6.75 -7.32
CA LYS A 108 15.69 7.37 -6.72
C LYS A 108 15.34 8.03 -5.39
N ARG A 109 14.27 8.83 -5.35
CA ARG A 109 13.81 9.51 -4.15
C ARG A 109 13.46 8.51 -3.04
N ASN A 110 12.78 7.42 -3.38
CA ASN A 110 12.42 6.39 -2.41
C ASN A 110 13.64 5.63 -1.89
N PHE A 111 14.65 5.40 -2.74
CA PHE A 111 15.88 4.73 -2.32
C PHE A 111 16.78 5.63 -1.44
N GLN A 112 16.86 6.92 -1.78
CA GLN A 112 17.77 7.87 -1.13
C GLN A 112 17.18 8.54 0.12
N ARG A 113 15.86 8.46 0.34
CA ARG A 113 15.24 9.07 1.52
C ARG A 113 15.80 8.44 2.80
N SER A 114 16.06 9.28 3.79
CA SER A 114 16.40 8.81 5.13
C SER A 114 15.27 7.92 5.64
N THR A 115 15.60 6.67 5.94
CA THR A 115 14.65 5.64 6.37
C THR A 115 15.16 5.01 7.66
N ALA A 116 14.30 4.96 8.67
CA ALA A 116 14.51 4.13 9.85
C ALA A 116 13.64 2.87 9.72
N PHE A 117 14.14 1.76 10.23
CA PHE A 117 13.44 0.47 10.23
C PHE A 117 13.10 0.05 11.65
N ASP A 118 12.05 -0.75 11.81
CA ASP A 118 11.58 -1.27 13.10
C ASP A 118 11.36 -0.15 14.14
N ALA A 119 10.58 0.84 13.74
CA ALA A 119 10.33 2.05 14.52
C ALA A 119 8.95 2.01 15.18
N LEU A 120 8.88 2.49 16.43
CA LEU A 120 7.63 2.69 17.17
C LEU A 120 7.51 4.16 17.61
N MET A 121 6.39 4.79 17.26
CA MET A 121 6.09 6.15 17.68
C MET A 121 5.19 6.14 18.93
N ARG A 122 5.54 6.96 19.93
CA ARG A 122 4.72 7.16 21.13
C ARG A 122 4.53 8.63 21.41
N VAL A 123 3.28 9.09 21.29
CA VAL A 123 2.88 10.46 21.64
C VAL A 123 2.62 10.56 23.15
N ARG A 124 3.23 11.55 23.81
CA ARG A 124 3.02 11.88 25.22
C ARG A 124 2.53 13.32 25.33
N THR A 125 1.72 13.57 26.34
CA THR A 125 1.04 14.86 26.54
C THR A 125 1.14 15.29 28.00
N SER A 126 0.99 16.59 28.25
CA SER A 126 0.85 17.12 29.59
C SER A 126 -0.46 16.65 30.24
N SER A 127 -0.57 16.83 31.55
CA SER A 127 -1.79 16.53 32.30
C SER A 127 -3.03 17.20 31.69
N GLY A 128 -4.13 16.45 31.61
CA GLY A 128 -5.43 16.93 31.13
C GLY A 128 -5.76 16.60 29.68
N ILE A 129 -4.81 16.15 28.87
CA ILE A 129 -5.04 15.70 27.48
C ILE A 129 -4.34 14.37 27.21
N ARG A 130 -4.87 13.60 26.24
CA ARG A 130 -4.25 12.36 25.75
C ARG A 130 -4.57 12.13 24.26
N PRO A 131 -3.67 11.52 23.48
CA PRO A 131 -4.02 11.03 22.16
C PRO A 131 -5.07 9.92 22.29
N ILE A 132 -6.14 10.00 21.50
CA ILE A 132 -7.24 9.02 21.49
C ILE A 132 -7.37 8.28 20.16
N ASP A 133 -6.69 8.76 19.11
CA ASP A 133 -6.77 8.17 17.78
C ASP A 133 -5.48 8.44 16.98
N PHE A 134 -5.22 7.59 15.99
CA PHE A 134 -4.13 7.70 15.02
C PHE A 134 -4.70 7.40 13.62
N LEU A 135 -4.56 8.36 12.71
CA LEU A 135 -5.01 8.23 11.32
C LEU A 135 -3.99 7.45 10.47
#